data_AF-A0A2V5JYQ5-F1
#
_entry.id   AF-A0A2V5JYQ5-F1
#
_cell.length_a   1.000
_cell.length_b   1.000
_cell.length_c   1.000
_cell.angle_alpha   90.00
_cell.angle_beta   90.00
_cell.angle_gamma   90.00
#
_symmetry.space_group_name_H-M   'P 1'
#
loop_
_entity.id
_entity.type
_entity.pdbx_description
1 polymer ?
#
loop_
_entity_poly.entity_id
_entity_poly.type
_entity_poly.pdbx_seq_one_letter_code
_entity_poly.pdbx_strand_id
1 'polypeptide(L)'
;MKTLVVVTHPSLDTSAVNKRWVEELRKWLDDVLTYGWAYGSKGGDKLKNRKVALGVTAGIQKEDYSANGRYRYSLEQILVPFETSFRYCGADYRSFFAFYGTENEPGGLVPGADNETPAARLEQSAQAYLNFIDSL
;
A
#
# COMPACT_ATOMS: atom_id res chain seq x y z
N MET A 1 -9.13 -14.30 -10.22
CA MET A 1 -8.41 -13.05 -9.89
C MET A 1 -7.31 -13.41 -8.89
N LYS A 2 -6.06 -12.98 -9.09
CA LYS A 2 -4.97 -13.24 -8.13
C LYS A 2 -4.59 -11.91 -7.50
N THR A 3 -5.08 -11.68 -6.27
CA THR A 3 -4.82 -10.47 -5.50
C THR A 3 -3.55 -10.68 -4.68
N LEU A 4 -2.55 -9.82 -4.85
CA LEU A 4 -1.39 -9.76 -3.98
C LEU A 4 -1.67 -8.71 -2.90
N VAL A 5 -1.73 -9.14 -1.64
CA VAL A 5 -1.97 -8.29 -0.48
C VAL A 5 -0.67 -8.18 0.30
N VAL A 6 -0.21 -6.96 0.58
CA VAL A 6 1.06 -6.69 1.26
C VAL A 6 0.79 -5.87 2.51
N VAL A 7 1.17 -6.38 3.68
CA VAL A 7 0.93 -5.72 4.98
C VAL A 7 2.27 -5.23 5.54
N THR A 8 2.36 -3.96 5.98
CA THR A 8 3.61 -3.38 6.55
C THR A 8 3.35 -2.45 7.74
N HIS A 9 4.15 -2.54 8.81
CA HIS A 9 4.02 -1.79 10.06
C HIS A 9 5.14 -0.73 10.25
N PRO A 10 4.90 0.42 10.91
CA PRO A 10 5.78 1.61 11.00
C PRO A 10 7.17 1.49 11.67
N SER A 11 7.60 0.35 12.22
CA SER A 11 8.98 0.19 12.74
C SER A 11 9.76 -0.77 11.85
N LEU A 12 10.24 -0.24 10.72
CA LEU A 12 10.95 -0.98 9.67
C LEU A 12 12.46 -1.10 9.94
N ASP A 13 13.01 -0.18 10.73
CA ASP A 13 14.42 -0.02 11.04
C ASP A 13 14.88 -0.83 12.26
N THR A 14 13.97 -1.13 13.19
CA THR A 14 14.31 -1.84 14.45
C THR A 14 13.86 -3.30 14.52
N SER A 15 13.01 -3.77 13.59
CA SER A 15 12.46 -5.13 13.60
C SER A 15 13.10 -6.02 12.54
N ALA A 16 13.75 -7.11 12.98
CA ALA A 16 14.32 -8.12 12.09
C ALA A 16 13.25 -8.79 11.20
N VAL A 17 12.04 -9.00 11.74
CA VAL A 17 10.91 -9.59 11.00
C VAL A 17 10.38 -8.61 9.95
N ASN A 18 10.20 -7.33 10.28
CA ASN A 18 9.70 -6.34 9.30
C ASN A 18 10.73 -6.05 8.20
N LYS A 19 12.02 -5.95 8.58
CA LYS A 19 13.11 -5.83 7.61
C LYS A 19 13.12 -7.02 6.65
N ARG A 20 12.94 -8.23 7.17
CA ARG A 20 12.84 -9.45 6.36
C ARG A 20 11.65 -9.39 5.39
N TRP A 21 10.49 -8.91 5.80
CA TRP A 21 9.33 -8.75 4.92
C TRP A 21 9.56 -7.74 3.79
N VAL A 22 10.21 -6.61 4.10
CA VAL A 22 10.58 -5.61 3.08
C VAL A 22 11.58 -6.20 2.06
N GLU A 23 12.59 -6.93 2.55
CA GLU A 23 13.56 -7.61 1.69
C GLU A 23 12.88 -8.66 0.81
N GLU A 24 11.97 -9.47 1.36
CA GLU A 24 11.24 -10.48 0.60
C GLU A 24 10.29 -9.87 -0.43
N LEU A 25 9.64 -8.75 -0.12
CA LEU A 25 8.82 -8.04 -1.11
C LEU A 25 9.67 -7.50 -2.26
N ARG A 26 10.80 -6.87 -1.94
CA ARG A 26 11.75 -6.38 -2.96
C ARG A 26 12.26 -7.52 -3.82
N LYS A 27 12.71 -8.60 -3.19
CA LYS A 27 13.17 -9.79 -3.87
C LYS A 27 12.08 -10.41 -4.75
N TRP A 28 10.84 -10.48 -4.27
CA TRP A 28 9.73 -10.96 -5.08
C TRP A 28 9.53 -10.12 -6.33
N LEU A 29 9.61 -8.79 -6.23
CA LEU A 29 9.53 -7.92 -7.40
C LEU A 29 10.68 -8.20 -8.37
N ASP A 30 11.92 -8.36 -7.88
CA ASP A 30 13.09 -8.65 -8.72
C ASP A 30 13.01 -10.03 -9.40
N ASP A 31 12.54 -11.05 -8.68
CA ASP A 31 12.45 -12.44 -9.16
C ASP A 31 11.24 -12.67 -10.09
N VAL A 32 10.14 -11.93 -9.90
CA VAL A 32 8.89 -12.10 -10.67
C VAL A 32 8.79 -11.11 -11.82
N LEU A 33 9.19 -9.84 -11.64
CA LEU A 33 9.14 -8.84 -12.69
C LEU A 33 10.37 -8.95 -13.61
N THR A 34 10.57 -10.10 -14.24
CA THR A 34 11.75 -10.40 -15.06
C THR A 34 11.53 -10.16 -16.55
N TYR A 35 12.62 -9.87 -17.27
CA TYR A 35 12.61 -9.73 -18.73
C TYR A 35 12.22 -11.04 -19.41
N GLY A 36 11.35 -10.95 -20.42
CA GLY A 36 10.82 -12.10 -21.17
C GLY A 36 9.64 -12.79 -20.49
N TRP A 37 9.24 -12.35 -19.29
CA TRP A 37 8.04 -12.81 -18.62
C TRP A 37 7.09 -11.66 -18.26
N ALA A 38 7.55 -10.69 -17.47
CA ALA A 38 6.76 -9.53 -17.08
C ALA A 38 6.84 -8.38 -18.09
N TYR A 39 8.01 -8.14 -18.68
CA TYR A 39 8.26 -7.07 -19.63
C TYR A 39 9.30 -7.48 -20.69
N GLY A 40 9.46 -6.66 -21.73
CA GLY A 40 10.45 -6.87 -22.78
C GLY A 40 9.96 -7.67 -23.98
N SER A 41 10.75 -7.68 -25.06
CA SER A 41 10.34 -8.15 -26.39
C SER A 41 10.25 -9.67 -26.53
N LYS A 42 10.81 -10.45 -25.61
CA LYS A 42 10.80 -11.92 -25.64
C LYS A 42 9.63 -12.54 -24.86
N GLY A 43 8.40 -12.06 -25.07
CA GLY A 43 7.21 -12.62 -24.42
C GLY A 43 6.87 -12.01 -23.04
N GLY A 44 7.38 -10.82 -22.76
CA GLY A 44 7.10 -10.04 -21.55
C GLY A 44 5.71 -9.41 -21.53
N ASP A 45 4.68 -10.23 -21.57
CA ASP A 45 3.28 -9.80 -21.65
C ASP A 45 2.39 -10.37 -20.55
N LYS A 46 2.95 -11.12 -19.59
CA LYS A 46 2.16 -11.87 -18.60
C LYS A 46 1.40 -10.97 -17.63
N LEU A 47 1.87 -9.74 -17.44
CA LEU A 47 1.19 -8.72 -16.66
C LEU A 47 0.37 -7.75 -17.52
N LYS A 48 0.44 -7.81 -18.85
CA LYS A 48 -0.31 -6.88 -19.70
C LYS A 48 -1.81 -6.95 -19.44
N ASN A 49 -2.43 -5.79 -19.21
CA ASN A 49 -3.86 -5.63 -18.89
C ASN A 49 -4.33 -6.41 -17.65
N ARG A 50 -3.43 -6.99 -16.86
CA ARG A 50 -3.80 -7.58 -15.58
C ARG A 50 -4.08 -6.45 -14.61
N LYS A 51 -5.26 -6.49 -13.99
CA LYS A 51 -5.60 -5.56 -12.91
C LYS A 51 -4.67 -5.76 -11.73
N VAL A 52 -4.05 -4.69 -11.29
CA VAL A 52 -3.20 -4.65 -10.10
C VAL A 52 -3.60 -3.47 -9.24
N ALA A 53 -3.64 -3.68 -7.93
CA ALA A 53 -3.94 -2.67 -6.94
C ALA A 53 -3.10 -2.92 -5.69
N LEU A 54 -2.91 -1.89 -4.87
CA LEU A 54 -2.19 -2.01 -3.61
C LEU A 54 -3.17 -2.01 -2.44
N GLY A 55 -2.93 -2.82 -1.43
CA GLY A 55 -3.53 -2.66 -0.11
C GLY A 55 -2.39 -2.41 0.87
N VAL A 56 -2.43 -1.29 1.61
CA VAL A 56 -1.35 -0.89 2.52
C VAL A 56 -1.91 -0.48 3.88
N THR A 57 -1.05 -0.51 4.89
CA THR A 57 -1.33 0.02 6.23
C THR A 57 -0.29 1.08 6.57
N ALA A 58 -0.73 2.19 7.13
CA ALA A 58 0.10 3.33 7.51
C ALA A 58 -0.03 3.59 9.02
N GLY A 59 1.07 3.85 9.72
CA GLY A 59 1.08 4.04 11.17
C GLY A 59 0.47 5.37 11.65
N ILE A 60 0.57 6.39 10.80
CA ILE A 60 0.12 7.76 11.07
C ILE A 60 -1.26 8.04 10.48
N GLN A 61 -1.81 9.20 10.82
CA GLN A 61 -3.09 9.67 10.32
C GLN A 61 -3.00 10.01 8.82
N LYS A 62 -4.15 10.05 8.15
CA LYS A 62 -4.21 10.34 6.71
C LYS A 62 -3.74 11.76 6.41
N GLU A 63 -4.03 12.69 7.30
CA GLU A 63 -3.76 14.13 7.19
C GLU A 63 -2.26 14.44 7.20
N ASP A 64 -1.47 13.59 7.86
CA ASP A 64 -0.02 13.67 7.90
C ASP A 64 0.63 13.36 6.54
N TYR A 65 -0.10 12.66 5.64
CA TYR A 65 0.27 12.46 4.24
C TYR A 65 -0.23 13.62 3.36
N SER A 66 0.31 14.81 3.59
CA SER A 66 -0.01 15.99 2.80
C SER A 66 1.20 16.91 2.67
N ALA A 67 1.14 17.90 1.76
CA ALA A 67 2.19 18.89 1.57
C ALA A 67 2.53 19.68 2.86
N ASN A 68 1.56 19.80 3.77
CA ASN A 68 1.70 20.47 5.06
C ASN A 68 1.83 19.49 6.24
N GLY A 69 1.62 18.20 6.01
CA GLY A 69 1.72 17.15 7.02
C GLY A 69 3.16 16.72 7.30
N ARG A 70 3.33 15.81 8.27
CA ARG A 70 4.62 15.34 8.78
C ARG A 70 5.62 14.95 7.69
N TYR A 71 5.15 14.25 6.66
CA TYR A 71 6.03 13.73 5.60
C TYR A 71 6.11 14.60 4.35
N ARG A 72 5.34 15.70 4.24
CA ARG A 72 5.32 16.61 3.08
C ARG A 72 4.89 15.98 1.75
N TYR A 73 4.45 14.73 1.76
CA TYR A 73 4.03 13.96 0.59
C TYR A 73 2.73 13.23 0.87
N SER A 74 1.88 13.09 -0.16
CA SER A 74 0.73 12.20 -0.10
C SER A 74 1.17 10.73 -0.11
N LEU A 75 0.32 9.84 0.41
CA LEU A 75 0.60 8.40 0.36
C LEU A 75 0.69 7.91 -1.11
N GLU A 76 -0.09 8.50 -2.01
CA GLU A 76 -0.01 8.23 -3.45
C GLU A 76 1.39 8.55 -4.01
N GLN A 77 1.96 9.71 -3.66
CA GLN A 77 3.32 10.09 -4.06
C GLN A 77 4.38 9.11 -3.54
N ILE A 78 4.19 8.59 -2.33
CA ILE A 78 5.09 7.59 -1.74
C ILE A 78 5.00 6.25 -2.48
N LEU A 79 3.83 5.89 -3.01
CA LEU A 79 3.58 4.61 -3.69
C LEU A 79 3.93 4.61 -5.20
N VAL A 80 4.33 5.76 -5.76
CA VAL A 80 4.72 5.91 -7.17
C VAL A 80 5.69 4.85 -7.69
N PRO A 81 6.71 4.38 -6.94
CA PRO A 81 7.61 3.34 -7.44
C PRO A 81 6.89 2.02 -7.81
N PHE A 82 5.86 1.63 -7.05
CA PHE A 82 5.06 0.44 -7.33
C PHE A 82 4.18 0.64 -8.56
N GLU A 83 3.46 1.77 -8.62
CA GLU A 83 2.67 2.14 -9.80
C GLU A 83 3.52 2.13 -11.08
N THR A 84 4.69 2.77 -11.01
CA THR A 84 5.64 2.85 -12.13
C THR A 84 6.07 1.46 -12.58
N SER A 85 6.39 0.58 -11.64
CA SER A 85 6.82 -0.80 -11.93
C SER A 85 5.71 -1.62 -12.60
N PHE A 86 4.48 -1.52 -12.13
CA PHE A 86 3.34 -2.22 -12.74
C PHE A 86 2.99 -1.68 -14.12
N ARG A 87 2.97 -0.35 -14.29
CA ARG A 87 2.75 0.30 -15.59
C ARG A 87 3.83 -0.07 -16.60
N TYR A 88 5.09 -0.13 -16.16
CA TYR A 88 6.20 -0.57 -17.01
C TYR A 88 5.99 -2.00 -17.56
N CYS A 89 5.41 -2.88 -16.75
CA CYS A 89 5.02 -4.23 -17.18
C CYS A 89 3.71 -4.29 -17.99
N GLY A 90 3.09 -3.13 -18.28
CA GLY A 90 1.84 -3.01 -19.01
C GLY A 90 0.59 -3.44 -18.21
N ALA A 91 0.68 -3.53 -16.90
CA ALA A 91 -0.46 -3.85 -16.04
C ALA A 91 -1.48 -2.71 -16.01
N ASP A 92 -2.74 -3.07 -15.79
CA ASP A 92 -3.82 -2.13 -15.50
C ASP A 92 -3.78 -1.78 -14.01
N TYR A 93 -2.92 -0.84 -13.65
CA TYR A 93 -2.84 -0.32 -12.28
C TYR A 93 -4.11 0.48 -11.97
N ARG A 94 -4.85 0.05 -10.94
CA ARG A 94 -6.11 0.65 -10.52
C ARG A 94 -5.86 1.78 -9.53
N SER A 95 -5.74 1.47 -8.26
CA SER A 95 -5.39 2.41 -7.19
C SER A 95 -4.91 1.64 -5.96
N PHE A 96 -4.90 2.29 -4.80
CA PHE A 96 -4.55 1.66 -3.54
C PHE A 96 -5.66 1.83 -2.50
N PHE A 97 -5.79 0.85 -1.62
CA PHE A 97 -6.49 0.96 -0.35
C PHE A 97 -5.48 1.18 0.76
N ALA A 98 -5.80 2.05 1.72
CA ALA A 98 -4.96 2.32 2.87
C ALA A 98 -5.78 2.31 4.16
N PHE A 99 -5.29 1.57 5.17
CA PHE A 99 -5.73 1.72 6.55
C PHE A 99 -4.72 2.60 7.30
N TYR A 100 -5.18 3.70 7.87
CA TYR A 100 -4.35 4.67 8.59
C TYR A 100 -4.46 4.46 10.09
N GLY A 101 -3.34 4.68 10.79
CA GLY A 101 -3.25 4.54 12.23
C GLY A 101 -3.78 5.76 12.96
N THR A 102 -3.61 5.73 14.28
CA THR A 102 -4.02 6.79 15.21
C THR A 102 -2.88 7.17 16.11
N GLU A 103 -1.71 7.42 15.53
CA GLU A 103 -0.66 8.10 16.28
C GLU A 103 -1.21 9.44 16.76
N ASN A 104 -1.52 9.47 18.06
CA ASN A 104 -1.83 10.66 18.82
C ASN A 104 -0.52 11.02 19.53
N GLU A 105 0.37 11.79 18.89
CA GLU A 105 1.38 12.48 19.68
C GLU A 105 0.65 13.33 20.74
N PRO A 106 1.16 13.40 22.00
CA PRO A 106 0.57 14.26 23.02
C PRO A 106 0.67 15.72 22.55
N GLY A 107 -0.43 16.26 22.03
CA GLY A 107 -0.51 17.60 21.43
C GLY A 107 -1.37 17.69 20.16
N GLY A 108 -1.65 16.57 19.49
CA GLY A 108 -2.57 16.51 18.35
C GLY A 108 -3.98 16.12 18.77
N LEU A 109 -4.73 17.03 19.40
CA LEU A 109 -6.17 16.83 19.63
C LEU A 109 -6.88 16.96 18.28
N VAL A 110 -7.39 15.86 17.73
CA VAL A 110 -8.48 15.90 16.75
C VAL A 110 -9.76 16.10 17.55
N PRO A 111 -10.46 17.24 17.44
CA PRO A 111 -11.73 17.42 18.13
C PRO A 111 -12.77 16.48 17.51
N GLY A 112 -13.24 15.48 18.27
CA GLY A 112 -14.35 14.61 17.88
C GLY A 112 -13.97 13.19 17.42
N ALA A 113 -12.73 12.74 17.61
CA ALA A 113 -12.30 11.36 17.31
C ALA A 113 -12.61 10.36 18.46
N ASP A 114 -13.31 10.83 19.49
CA ASP A 114 -13.39 10.22 20.81
C ASP A 114 -14.47 9.12 20.93
N ASN A 115 -15.26 8.88 19.87
CA ASN A 115 -16.49 8.09 19.96
C ASN A 115 -16.48 6.72 19.26
N GLU A 116 -15.46 6.39 18.46
CA GLU A 116 -15.39 5.10 17.77
C GLU A 116 -14.33 4.19 18.40
N THR A 117 -14.76 2.99 18.82
CA THR A 117 -13.84 2.00 19.39
C THR A 117 -12.84 1.51 18.34
N PRO A 118 -11.60 1.13 18.72
CA PRO A 118 -10.63 0.56 17.79
C PRO A 118 -11.16 -0.64 16.99
N ALA A 119 -12.04 -1.46 17.59
CA ALA A 119 -12.68 -2.60 16.94
C ALA A 119 -13.65 -2.17 15.83
N ALA A 120 -14.51 -1.18 16.09
CA ALA A 120 -15.47 -0.68 15.10
C ALA A 120 -14.76 -0.10 13.86
N ARG A 121 -13.63 0.59 14.06
CA ARG A 121 -12.83 1.15 12.96
C ARG A 121 -12.14 0.08 12.13
N LEU A 122 -11.65 -0.98 12.77
CA LEU A 122 -11.08 -2.13 12.06
C LEU A 122 -12.14 -2.85 11.22
N GLU A 123 -13.35 -3.05 11.76
CA GLU A 123 -14.47 -3.64 11.02
C GLU A 123 -14.89 -2.77 9.84
N GLN A 124 -15.04 -1.45 10.04
CA GLN A 124 -15.35 -0.50 8.97
C GLN A 124 -14.26 -0.51 7.88
N SER A 125 -12.99 -0.52 8.27
CA SER A 125 -11.87 -0.62 7.35
C SER A 125 -11.88 -1.94 6.57
N ALA A 126 -12.17 -3.07 7.23
CA ALA A 126 -12.26 -4.36 6.57
C ALA A 126 -13.39 -4.35 5.53
N GLN A 127 -14.56 -3.80 5.86
CA GLN A 127 -15.66 -3.67 4.92
C GLN A 127 -15.30 -2.75 3.74
N ALA A 128 -14.63 -1.62 4.00
CA ALA A 128 -14.16 -0.71 2.97
C ALA A 128 -13.12 -1.39 2.04
N TYR A 129 -12.26 -2.25 2.59
CA TYR A 129 -11.31 -3.04 1.82
C TYR A 129 -11.99 -4.08 0.92
N LEU A 130 -13.04 -4.75 1.41
CA LEU A 130 -13.84 -5.66 0.58
C LEU A 130 -14.51 -4.92 -0.58
N ASN A 131 -15.15 -3.79 -0.29
CA ASN A 131 -15.78 -2.95 -1.32
C ASN A 131 -14.75 -2.46 -2.35
N PHE A 132 -13.53 -2.15 -1.89
CA PHE A 132 -12.43 -1.79 -2.77
C PHE A 132 -12.06 -2.96 -3.70
N ILE A 133 -11.85 -4.17 -3.18
CA ILE A 133 -11.52 -5.35 -3.98
C ILE A 133 -12.62 -5.63 -5.02
N ASP A 134 -13.89 -5.52 -4.64
CA ASP A 134 -15.03 -5.78 -5.52
C ASP A 134 -15.15 -4.73 -6.65
N SER A 135 -14.56 -3.54 -6.45
CA SER A 135 -14.54 -2.46 -7.45
C SER A 135 -13.39 -2.53 -8.47
N LEU A 136 -12.42 -3.45 -8.28
CA LEU A 136 -11.21 -3.53 -9.10
C LEU A 136 -11.49 -3.98 -10.52
#